data_AF-A0A7V1F9C7-F1
#
_entry.id   AF-A0A7V1F9C7-F1
#
_cell.length_a   1.000
_cell.length_b   1.000
_cell.length_c   1.000
_cell.angle_alpha   90.00
_cell.angle_beta   90.00
_cell.angle_gamma   90.00
#
_symmetry.space_group_name_H-M   'P 1'
#
loop_
_entity.id
_entity.type
_entity.pdbx_description
1 polymer ?
#
loop_
_entity_poly.entity_id
_entity_poly.type
_entity_poly.pdbx_seq_one_letter_code
_entity_poly.pdbx_strand_id
1 'polypeptide(L)'
;MGPQHPSTHGVLQIILKTDGEIIDSADPRIGYLHRCFEKHAENVTWHQVIPYTDRLDYIASMNNNLGYVIGLERMMKLEVNERAEHLRVIVAELNRIASHLIALGTYGLDIGAFTPFL
;
A
#
# COMPACT_ATOMS: atom_id res chain seq x y z
N MET A 1 11.18 -11.15 15.83
CA MET A 1 9.86 -11.56 15.30
C MET A 1 10.03 -12.14 13.90
N GLY A 2 9.49 -13.33 13.65
CA GLY A 2 9.65 -14.06 12.39
C GLY A 2 8.79 -13.50 11.24
N PRO A 3 9.06 -13.92 9.98
CA PRO A 3 8.38 -13.40 8.78
C PRO A 3 6.89 -13.76 8.70
N GLN A 4 6.45 -14.77 9.47
CA GLN A 4 5.07 -15.19 9.58
C GLN A 4 4.63 -14.98 11.04
N HIS A 5 4.07 -13.81 11.32
CA HIS A 5 3.53 -13.46 12.63
C HIS A 5 2.25 -12.63 12.43
N PRO A 6 1.18 -12.81 13.22
CA PRO A 6 -0.08 -12.08 13.02
C PRO A 6 0.08 -10.56 12.94
N SER A 7 0.94 -9.99 13.79
CA SER A 7 1.19 -8.53 13.86
C SER A 7 2.08 -7.98 12.74
N THR A 8 2.49 -8.77 11.74
CA THR A 8 3.30 -8.26 10.62
C THR A 8 2.47 -7.78 9.44
N HIS A 9 1.15 -8.03 9.43
CA HIS A 9 0.19 -7.59 8.39
C HIS A 9 0.72 -7.78 6.96
N GLY A 10 1.26 -8.97 6.70
CA GLY A 10 2.05 -9.25 5.51
C GLY A 10 3.33 -9.99 5.90
N VAL A 11 4.40 -9.74 5.15
CA VAL A 11 5.67 -10.47 5.29
C VAL A 11 6.77 -9.50 5.73
N LEU A 12 7.10 -9.53 7.02
CA LEU A 12 8.13 -8.71 7.63
C LEU A 12 8.88 -9.52 8.67
N GLN A 13 10.20 -9.56 8.57
CA GLN A 13 11.04 -10.11 9.62
C GLN A 13 11.72 -8.96 10.36
N ILE A 14 11.71 -9.00 11.70
CA ILE A 14 12.44 -8.03 12.52
C ILE A 14 13.38 -8.81 13.42
N ILE A 15 14.69 -8.62 13.22
CA ILE A 15 15.72 -9.14 14.11
C ILE A 15 15.83 -8.17 15.28
N LEU A 16 15.49 -8.65 16.48
CA LEU A 16 15.47 -7.86 17.70
C LEU A 16 16.63 -8.30 18.60
N LYS A 17 17.38 -7.33 19.11
CA LYS A 17 18.29 -7.49 20.23
C LYS A 17 17.65 -6.84 21.45
N THR A 18 17.50 -7.60 22.53
CA THR A 18 16.79 -7.17 23.74
C THR A 18 17.67 -7.36 24.97
N ASP A 19 17.54 -6.45 25.91
CA ASP A 19 18.03 -6.60 27.29
C ASP A 19 16.80 -6.68 28.22
N GLY A 20 16.42 -7.91 28.56
CA GLY A 20 15.14 -8.18 29.21
C GLY A 20 13.96 -7.72 28.33
N GLU A 21 13.15 -6.80 28.85
CA GLU A 21 11.98 -6.22 28.16
C GLU A 21 12.31 -4.99 27.30
N ILE A 22 13.55 -4.49 27.38
CA ILE A 22 14.00 -3.32 26.63
C ILE A 22 14.58 -3.76 25.29
N ILE A 23 14.12 -3.13 24.21
CA ILE A 23 14.68 -3.32 22.87
C ILE A 23 15.94 -2.46 22.76
N ASP A 24 17.10 -3.10 22.61
CA ASP A 24 18.40 -2.44 22.38
C ASP A 24 18.58 -2.07 20.90
N SER A 25 18.18 -2.96 19.98
CA SER A 25 18.19 -2.68 18.54
C SER A 25 17.17 -3.50 17.77
N ALA A 26 16.65 -2.93 16.67
CA ALA A 26 15.75 -3.59 15.73
C ALA A 26 16.27 -3.46 14.30
N ASP A 27 16.38 -4.58 13.60
CA ASP A 27 16.81 -4.66 12.20
C ASP A 27 15.68 -5.27 11.34
N PRO A 28 14.90 -4.43 10.62
CA PRO A 28 13.81 -4.88 9.77
C PRO A 28 14.36 -5.43 8.45
N ARG A 29 14.19 -6.73 8.24
CA ARG A 29 14.49 -7.42 6.98
C ARG A 29 13.25 -7.37 6.08
N ILE A 30 13.35 -6.55 5.04
CA ILE A 30 12.34 -6.35 4.00
C ILE A 30 12.71 -7.09 2.71
N GLY A 31 11.79 -7.12 1.74
CA GLY A 31 12.03 -7.69 0.41
C GLY A 31 11.42 -9.06 0.18
N TYR A 32 10.82 -9.70 1.19
CA TYR A 32 10.08 -10.96 1.04
C TYR A 32 8.91 -10.88 0.05
N LEU A 33 8.35 -9.69 -0.15
CA LEU A 33 7.30 -9.41 -1.15
C LEU A 33 7.83 -8.66 -2.38
N HIS A 34 9.16 -8.59 -2.57
CA HIS A 34 9.74 -7.97 -3.76
C HIS A 34 9.43 -8.82 -5.00
N ARG A 35 8.79 -8.20 -5.99
CA ARG A 35 8.31 -8.87 -7.22
C ARG A 35 8.83 -8.21 -8.49
N CYS A 36 9.92 -7.44 -8.41
CA CYS A 36 10.54 -6.75 -9.56
C CYS A 36 9.53 -5.94 -10.40
N PHE A 37 8.57 -5.27 -9.77
CA PHE A 37 7.48 -4.60 -10.48
C PHE A 37 7.96 -3.56 -11.49
N GLU A 38 8.95 -2.76 -11.11
CA GLU A 38 9.58 -1.78 -11.99
C GLU A 38 10.18 -2.45 -13.23
N LYS A 39 10.82 -3.62 -13.06
CA LYS A 39 11.39 -4.36 -14.19
C LYS A 39 10.33 -4.92 -15.13
N HIS A 40 9.18 -5.34 -14.61
CA HIS A 40 8.06 -5.74 -15.44
C HIS A 40 7.44 -4.55 -16.17
N ALA A 41 7.33 -3.38 -15.52
CA ALA A 41 6.81 -2.16 -16.10
C ALA A 41 7.62 -1.69 -17.32
N GLU A 42 8.94 -1.90 -17.34
CA GLU A 42 9.79 -1.63 -18.51
C GLU A 42 9.43 -2.46 -19.76
N ASN A 43 8.79 -3.62 -19.58
CA ASN A 43 8.53 -4.58 -20.66
C ASN A 43 7.07 -4.59 -21.13
N VAL A 44 6.23 -3.70 -20.59
CA VAL A 44 4.81 -3.60 -20.94
C VAL A 44 4.45 -2.18 -21.33
N THR A 45 3.32 -2.01 -22.01
CA THR A 45 2.83 -0.68 -22.38
C THR A 45 2.34 0.10 -21.16
N TRP A 46 2.32 1.43 -21.24
CA TRP A 46 1.87 2.32 -20.16
C TRP A 46 0.50 1.94 -19.56
N HIS A 47 -0.43 1.49 -20.39
CA HIS A 47 -1.76 1.04 -19.94
C HIS A 47 -1.71 -0.29 -19.18
N GLN A 48 -0.82 -1.19 -19.58
CA GLN A 48 -0.61 -2.48 -18.93
C GLN A 48 0.12 -2.36 -17.58
N VAL A 49 0.69 -1.20 -17.26
CA VAL A 49 1.28 -0.90 -15.95
C VAL A 49 0.21 -0.64 -14.88
N ILE A 50 -1.00 -0.19 -15.25
CA ILE A 50 -2.06 0.19 -14.29
C ILE A 50 -2.37 -0.94 -13.28
N PRO A 51 -2.53 -2.21 -13.69
CA PRO A 51 -2.72 -3.29 -12.73
C PRO A 51 -1.53 -3.53 -11.79
N TYR A 52 -0.31 -3.12 -12.16
CA TYR A 52 0.85 -3.20 -11.27
C TYR A 52 0.81 -2.13 -10.19
N THR A 53 0.38 -0.91 -10.54
CA THR A 53 0.24 0.19 -9.57
C THR A 53 -0.86 -0.09 -8.55
N ASP A 54 -1.94 -0.78 -8.94
CA ASP A 54 -2.97 -1.29 -8.02
C ASP A 54 -2.40 -2.15 -6.89
N ARG A 55 -1.30 -2.87 -7.16
CA ARG A 55 -0.72 -3.90 -6.27
C ARG A 55 0.45 -3.40 -5.44
N LEU A 56 0.82 -2.13 -5.54
CA LEU A 56 1.84 -1.50 -4.71
C LEU A 56 1.35 -1.34 -3.26
N ASP A 57 0.14 -0.79 -3.12
CA ASP A 57 -0.68 -0.82 -1.92
C ASP A 57 -2.04 -1.41 -2.30
N TYR A 58 -2.29 -2.63 -1.84
CA TYR A 58 -3.49 -3.40 -2.15
C TYR A 58 -4.75 -2.93 -1.39
N ILE A 59 -4.60 -1.97 -0.48
CA ILE A 59 -5.70 -1.35 0.27
C ILE A 59 -6.07 0.00 -0.37
N ALA A 60 -5.07 0.75 -0.86
CA ALA A 60 -5.23 2.05 -1.50
C ALA A 60 -5.01 2.04 -3.03
N SER A 61 -5.44 0.98 -3.72
CA SER A 61 -5.16 0.75 -5.15
C SER A 61 -5.59 1.90 -6.07
N MET A 62 -6.74 2.52 -5.82
CA MET A 62 -7.24 3.63 -6.64
C MET A 62 -6.35 4.87 -6.52
N ASN A 63 -5.79 5.11 -5.33
CA ASN A 63 -4.90 6.23 -5.08
C ASN A 63 -3.53 6.02 -5.76
N ASN A 64 -3.02 4.79 -5.79
CA ASN A 64 -1.81 4.46 -6.54
C ASN A 64 -1.97 4.69 -8.03
N ASN A 65 -3.07 4.19 -8.61
CA ASN A 65 -3.38 4.40 -10.02
C ASN A 65 -3.50 5.87 -10.35
N LEU A 66 -4.18 6.64 -9.49
CA LEU A 66 -4.35 8.07 -9.68
C LEU A 66 -2.99 8.79 -9.73
N GLY A 67 -2.07 8.46 -8.83
CA GLY A 67 -0.71 9.02 -8.83
C GLY A 67 0.05 8.71 -10.12
N TYR A 68 -0.01 7.47 -10.60
CA TYR A 68 0.61 7.06 -11.86
C TYR A 68 0.02 7.76 -13.08
N VAL A 69 -1.32 7.76 -13.20
CA VAL A 69 -2.04 8.34 -14.36
C VAL A 69 -1.86 9.85 -14.43
N ILE A 70 -1.91 10.58 -13.31
CA ILE A 70 -1.63 12.03 -13.29
C ILE A 70 -0.20 12.31 -13.77
N GLY A 71 0.77 11.46 -13.39
CA GLY A 71 2.15 11.57 -13.89
C GLY A 71 2.23 11.44 -15.41
N LEU A 72 1.53 10.45 -15.98
CA LEU A 72 1.47 10.26 -17.43
C LEU A 72 0.78 11.41 -18.16
N GLU A 73 -0.37 11.85 -17.65
CA GLU A 73 -1.16 12.95 -18.24
C GLU A 73 -0.33 14.23 -18.30
N ARG A 74 0.41 14.54 -17.22
CA ARG A 74 1.35 15.67 -17.18
C ARG A 74 2.49 15.52 -18.20
N MET A 75 3.08 14.33 -18.29
CA MET A 75 4.17 14.06 -19.25
C MET A 75 3.69 14.20 -20.71
N MET A 76 2.47 13.77 -20.99
CA MET A 76 1.84 13.84 -22.32
C MET A 76 1.14 15.17 -22.61
N LYS A 77 1.04 16.07 -21.63
CA LYS A 77 0.31 17.35 -21.71
C LYS A 77 -1.16 17.14 -22.11
N LEU A 78 -1.80 16.13 -21.53
CA LEU A 78 -3.21 15.84 -21.73
C LEU A 78 -4.05 16.55 -20.66
N GLU A 79 -5.15 17.15 -21.09
CA GLU A 79 -6.18 17.66 -20.20
C GLU A 79 -7.33 16.66 -20.13
N VAL A 80 -7.77 16.40 -18.91
CA VAL A 80 -8.89 15.50 -18.63
C VAL A 80 -10.15 16.33 -18.47
N ASN A 81 -11.30 15.80 -18.90
CA ASN A 81 -12.55 16.52 -18.72
C ASN A 81 -12.92 16.62 -17.23
N GLU A 82 -13.55 17.73 -16.85
CA GLU A 82 -13.99 18.05 -15.48
C GLU A 82 -14.75 16.89 -14.81
N ARG A 83 -15.63 16.21 -15.57
CA ARG A 83 -16.36 15.04 -15.06
C ARG A 83 -15.43 13.93 -14.56
N ALA A 84 -14.37 13.60 -15.30
CA ALA A 84 -13.46 12.53 -14.89
C ALA A 84 -12.57 12.96 -13.73
N GLU A 85 -12.19 14.24 -13.62
CA GLU A 85 -11.49 14.76 -12.45
C GLU A 85 -12.33 14.58 -11.17
N HIS A 86 -13.60 14.99 -11.20
CA HIS A 86 -14.50 14.81 -10.06
C HIS A 86 -14.71 13.34 -9.70
N LEU A 87 -14.92 12.46 -10.70
CA LEU A 87 -15.07 11.03 -10.45
C LEU A 87 -13.82 10.42 -9.80
N ARG A 88 -12.62 10.80 -10.26
CA ARG A 88 -11.36 10.34 -9.69
C ARG A 88 -11.21 10.76 -8.23
N VAL A 89 -11.56 12.00 -7.90
CA VAL A 89 -11.53 12.49 -6.51
C VAL A 89 -12.52 11.72 -5.63
N ILE A 90 -13.77 11.54 -6.08
CA ILE A 90 -14.77 10.80 -5.31
C ILE A 90 -14.30 9.37 -5.02
N VAL A 91 -13.80 8.67 -6.04
CA VAL A 91 -13.31 7.29 -5.87
C VAL A 91 -12.07 7.23 -4.99
N ALA A 92 -11.14 8.17 -5.13
CA ALA A 92 -9.94 8.25 -4.30
C ALA A 92 -10.29 8.49 -2.83
N GLU A 93 -11.27 9.36 -2.55
CA GLU A 93 -11.72 9.65 -1.19
C GLU A 93 -12.45 8.46 -0.55
N LEU A 94 -13.30 7.76 -1.32
CA LEU A 94 -13.93 6.52 -0.85
C LEU A 94 -12.87 5.45 -0.53
N ASN A 95 -11.86 5.30 -1.39
CA ASN A 95 -10.78 4.35 -1.17
C ASN A 95 -9.88 4.76 0.00
N ARG A 96 -9.65 6.07 0.22
CA ARG A 96 -8.96 6.61 1.39
C ARG A 96 -9.68 6.24 2.69
N ILE A 97 -11.00 6.46 2.75
CA ILE A 97 -11.80 6.09 3.92
C ILE A 97 -11.71 4.58 4.17
N ALA A 98 -11.92 3.75 3.14
CA ALA A 98 -11.81 2.30 3.26
C ALA A 98 -10.42 1.86 3.76
N SER A 99 -9.35 2.48 3.26
CA SER A 99 -7.98 2.21 3.70
C SER A 99 -7.75 2.56 5.17
N HIS A 100 -8.27 3.69 5.63
CA HIS A 100 -8.16 4.09 7.04
C HIS A 100 -8.98 3.18 7.97
N LEU A 101 -10.16 2.70 7.53
CA LEU A 101 -10.94 1.75 8.30
C LEU A 101 -10.19 0.43 8.51
N ILE A 102 -9.53 -0.08 7.46
CA ILE A 102 -8.67 -1.26 7.60
C ILE A 102 -7.50 -0.97 8.53
N ALA A 103 -6.79 0.15 8.35
CA ALA A 103 -5.64 0.49 9.18
C ALA A 103 -6.00 0.62 10.67
N LEU A 104 -7.12 1.27 11.00
CA LEU A 104 -7.60 1.38 12.38
C LEU A 104 -8.06 0.03 12.93
N GLY A 105 -8.76 -0.76 12.12
CA GLY A 105 -9.23 -2.08 12.53
C GLY A 105 -8.08 -3.05 12.81
N THR A 106 -7.08 -3.12 11.93
CA THR A 106 -5.90 -3.99 12.11
C THR A 106 -5.02 -3.53 13.27
N TYR A 107 -4.85 -2.22 13.44
CA TYR A 107 -4.16 -1.67 14.62
C TYR A 107 -4.89 -2.03 15.92
N GLY A 108 -6.21 -1.90 15.95
CA GLY A 108 -7.04 -2.33 17.08
C GLY A 108 -6.84 -3.81 17.39
N LEU A 109 -6.85 -4.65 16.36
CA LEU A 109 -6.62 -6.09 16.49
C LEU A 109 -5.26 -6.41 17.13
N ASP A 110 -4.19 -5.74 16.72
CA ASP A 110 -2.83 -5.97 17.24
C ASP A 110 -2.69 -5.64 18.73
N ILE A 111 -3.45 -4.66 19.22
CA ILE A 111 -3.46 -4.27 20.64
C ILE A 111 -4.55 -4.99 21.45
N GLY A 112 -5.29 -5.93 20.83
CA GLY A 112 -6.29 -6.78 21.48
C GLY A 112 -7.75 -6.28 21.41
N ALA A 113 -8.04 -5.22 20.67
CA ALA A 113 -9.40 -4.73 20.41
C ALA A 113 -9.98 -5.40 19.14
N PHE A 114 -10.71 -6.49 19.31
CA PHE A 114 -11.27 -7.28 18.20
C PHE A 114 -12.56 -6.70 17.62
N THR A 115 -13.39 -6.04 18.43
CA THR A 115 -14.71 -5.55 18.03
C THR A 115 -14.70 -4.52 16.90
N PRO A 116 -13.77 -3.55 16.84
CA PRO A 116 -13.76 -2.57 15.76
C PRO A 116 -13.38 -3.13 14.37
N PHE A 117 -12.83 -4.35 14.32
CA PHE A 117 -12.43 -5.00 13.07
C PHE A 117 -13.52 -5.91 12.48
N LEU A 118 -14.44 -6.41 13.31
CA LEU A 118 -15.57 -7.27 12.93
C LEU A 118 -16.80 -6.45 12.52
#